data_AF-A0A9E5GB32-F1
#
_entry.id   AF-A0A9E5GB32-F1
#
_cell.length_a   1.000
_cell.length_b   1.000
_cell.length_c   1.000
_cell.angle_alpha   90.00
_cell.angle_beta   90.00
_cell.angle_gamma   90.00
#
_symmetry.space_group_name_H-M   'P 1'
#
loop_
_entity.id
_entity.type
_entity.pdbx_description
1 polymer ?
#
loop_
_entity_poly.entity_id
_entity_poly.type
_entity_poly.pdbx_seq_one_letter_code
_entity_poly.pdbx_strand_id
1 'polypeptide(L)'
;MRQKHTHENRARAFAKNQLKAAGVRVLTNTPLRAVSGDGKAQGVVTDAGTLPADIVILAIGIKPATKFLENSGIELVKGAVAVDEFMRTSLPDVYAAGDCALVKNAITGERQWSAMGSTANITARALAKTLTGTPTPYGGCLGTGVVRLLPTLNAGRTGLTLQQAKNAGFDAVSALFVTDDKAHYYPNSSSFVVKIIADKASHRLLGLQVLGAGAVDKMIDIAVGGCPNNCVKPDLNDLGIIGQSAPEIDLAKCRNCKVCQIEKGCPIHTAVMKNGKISIDEAVLDLVERAILFFRDEGISGERFADTVARLGFDCVEDKLLNSQIDKSEILKKNVVGGATC
;
A
#
# COMPACT_ATOMS: atom_id res chain seq x y z
N MET A 1 -30.32 25.89 -4.84
CA MET A 1 -29.72 24.82 -5.68
C MET A 1 -28.83 23.93 -4.83
N ARG A 2 -29.24 22.68 -4.52
CA ARG A 2 -28.42 21.73 -3.76
C ARG A 2 -27.24 21.30 -4.63
N GLN A 3 -26.00 21.67 -4.26
CA GLN A 3 -24.80 21.11 -4.88
C GLN A 3 -24.89 19.58 -4.79
N LYS A 4 -25.01 18.90 -5.94
CA LYS A 4 -24.88 17.43 -6.01
C LYS A 4 -23.54 17.07 -5.38
N HIS A 5 -23.56 16.54 -4.17
CA HIS A 5 -22.35 16.12 -3.48
C HIS A 5 -21.74 14.94 -4.25
N THR A 6 -20.67 15.20 -5.00
CA THR A 6 -19.90 14.14 -5.67
C THR A 6 -19.36 13.16 -4.62
N HIS A 7 -19.09 11.91 -5.01
CA HIS A 7 -18.51 10.90 -4.10
C HIS A 7 -17.22 11.38 -3.43
N GLU A 8 -16.44 12.21 -4.11
CA GLU A 8 -15.21 12.83 -3.59
C GLU A 8 -15.48 13.79 -2.44
N ASN A 9 -16.56 14.57 -2.53
CA ASN A 9 -16.98 15.48 -1.47
C ASN A 9 -17.45 14.72 -0.22
N ARG A 10 -18.02 13.51 -0.38
CA ARG A 10 -18.48 12.67 0.74
C ARG A 10 -17.32 12.10 1.55
N ALA A 11 -16.31 11.52 0.89
CA ALA A 11 -15.12 10.98 1.58
C ALA A 11 -14.35 12.10 2.33
N ARG A 12 -14.16 13.26 1.69
CA ARG A 12 -13.54 14.43 2.35
C ARG A 12 -14.35 14.94 3.53
N ALA A 13 -15.67 15.00 3.41
CA ALA A 13 -16.56 15.39 4.50
C ALA A 13 -16.48 14.42 5.68
N PHE A 14 -16.43 13.12 5.42
CA PHE A 14 -16.25 12.09 6.45
C PHE A 14 -14.95 12.31 7.24
N ALA A 15 -13.81 12.40 6.55
CA ALA A 15 -12.52 12.64 7.22
C ALA A 15 -12.50 13.96 8.01
N LYS A 16 -13.07 15.04 7.44
CA LYS A 16 -13.20 16.34 8.13
C LYS A 16 -14.03 16.22 9.41
N ASN A 17 -15.13 15.47 9.38
CA ASN A 17 -15.99 15.30 10.55
C ASN A 17 -15.30 14.48 11.64
N GLN A 18 -14.56 13.43 11.28
CA GLN A 18 -13.77 12.64 12.23
C GLN A 18 -12.68 13.48 12.91
N LEU A 19 -11.94 14.29 12.14
CA LEU A 19 -10.94 15.22 12.70
C LEU A 19 -11.58 16.23 13.66
N LYS A 20 -12.73 16.80 13.30
CA LYS A 20 -13.48 17.72 14.18
C LYS A 20 -13.96 17.04 15.45
N ALA A 21 -14.46 15.81 15.36
CA ALA A 21 -14.89 15.03 16.52
C ALA A 21 -13.72 14.73 17.47
N ALA A 22 -12.50 14.60 16.94
CA ALA A 22 -11.26 14.48 17.72
C ALA A 22 -10.72 15.83 18.26
N GLY A 23 -11.49 16.92 18.16
CA GLY A 23 -11.11 18.24 18.67
C GLY A 23 -10.28 19.10 17.72
N VAL A 24 -10.00 18.64 16.49
CA VAL A 24 -9.23 19.42 15.52
C VAL A 24 -10.12 20.49 14.88
N ARG A 25 -9.75 21.76 15.05
CA ARG A 25 -10.45 22.88 14.40
C ARG A 25 -10.06 22.98 12.91
N VAL A 26 -10.84 22.32 12.05
CA VAL A 26 -10.62 22.34 10.59
C VAL A 26 -11.30 23.54 9.94
N LEU A 27 -10.51 24.55 9.55
CA LEU A 27 -10.93 25.73 8.80
C LEU A 27 -10.50 25.59 7.32
N THR A 28 -11.47 25.68 6.42
CA THR A 28 -11.27 25.62 4.96
C THR A 28 -11.72 26.92 4.35
N ASN A 29 -11.14 27.32 3.21
CA ASN A 29 -11.36 28.64 2.60
C ASN A 29 -10.92 29.79 3.54
N THR A 30 -9.84 29.57 4.29
CA THR A 30 -9.29 30.53 5.25
C THR A 30 -7.82 30.74 4.91
N PRO A 31 -7.50 31.67 3.99
CA PRO A 31 -6.11 31.91 3.59
C PRO A 31 -5.31 32.54 4.74
N LEU A 32 -4.05 32.10 4.88
CA LEU A 32 -3.07 32.73 5.77
C LEU A 32 -2.62 34.07 5.16
N ARG A 33 -2.67 35.15 5.95
CA ARG A 33 -2.19 36.48 5.54
C ARG A 33 -0.85 36.82 6.17
N ALA A 34 -0.70 36.55 7.47
CA ALA A 34 0.54 36.78 8.20
C ALA A 34 0.61 35.85 9.42
N VAL A 35 1.83 35.64 9.91
CA VAL A 35 2.08 35.12 11.26
C VAL A 35 2.26 36.34 12.17
N SER A 36 1.47 36.44 13.24
CA SER A 36 1.56 37.53 14.20
C SER A 36 2.51 37.19 15.35
N GLY A 37 3.18 38.19 15.89
CA GLY A 37 4.02 38.10 17.07
C GLY A 37 5.31 38.93 16.94
N ASP A 38 6.03 39.09 18.04
CA ASP A 38 7.31 39.80 18.12
C ASP A 38 8.38 38.83 18.66
N GLY A 39 9.39 38.52 17.85
CA GLY A 39 10.41 37.50 18.11
C GLY A 39 9.93 36.05 18.18
N LYS A 40 8.64 35.80 18.43
CA LYS A 40 7.99 34.46 18.47
C LYS A 40 6.55 34.51 17.96
N ALA A 41 6.05 33.38 17.46
CA ALA A 41 4.67 33.27 17.02
C ALA A 41 3.68 33.46 18.19
N GLN A 42 2.62 34.23 17.94
CA GLN A 42 1.49 34.45 18.85
C GLN A 42 0.14 34.17 18.16
N GLY A 43 0.14 34.00 16.84
CA GLY A 43 -1.06 33.67 16.09
C GLY A 43 -0.87 33.73 14.58
N VAL A 44 -1.97 33.50 13.88
CA VAL A 44 -2.07 33.64 12.43
C VAL A 44 -3.20 34.60 12.07
N VAL A 45 -2.92 35.51 11.15
CA VAL A 45 -3.88 36.49 10.63
C VAL A 45 -4.55 35.92 9.39
N THR A 46 -5.88 36.01 9.35
CA THR A 46 -6.72 35.57 8.24
C THR A 46 -7.73 36.66 7.90
N ASP A 47 -8.48 36.50 6.81
CA ASP A 47 -9.53 37.46 6.42
C ASP A 47 -10.67 37.52 7.45
N ALA A 48 -10.86 36.46 8.24
CA ALA A 48 -11.87 36.39 9.29
C ALA A 48 -11.36 36.87 10.66
N GLY A 49 -10.13 37.41 10.71
CA GLY A 49 -9.46 37.84 11.94
C GLY A 49 -8.27 36.97 12.34
N THR A 50 -7.76 37.22 13.54
CA THR A 50 -6.57 36.56 14.09
C THR A 50 -6.95 35.32 14.90
N LEU A 51 -6.23 34.22 14.66
CA LEU A 51 -6.32 32.99 15.44
C LEU A 51 -5.09 32.89 16.35
N PRO A 52 -5.23 32.83 17.67
CA PRO A 52 -4.10 32.69 18.58
C PRO A 52 -3.42 31.32 18.40
N ALA A 53 -2.09 31.31 18.44
CA ALA A 53 -1.28 30.10 18.33
C ALA A 53 0.15 30.34 18.83
N ASP A 54 0.68 29.44 19.65
CA ASP A 54 2.06 29.50 20.15
C ASP A 54 3.09 28.91 19.16
N ILE A 55 2.63 27.99 18.30
CA ILE A 55 3.45 27.33 17.28
C ILE A 55 2.69 27.38 15.95
N VAL A 56 3.40 27.76 14.88
CA VAL A 56 2.88 27.75 13.51
C VAL A 56 3.72 26.81 12.65
N ILE A 57 3.07 25.80 12.07
CA ILE A 57 3.70 24.86 11.14
C ILE A 57 3.25 25.22 9.72
N LEU A 58 4.21 25.55 8.84
CA LEU A 58 3.93 25.87 7.44
C LEU A 58 3.95 24.59 6.59
N ALA A 59 2.76 24.07 6.27
CA ALA A 59 2.57 22.90 5.40
C ALA A 59 1.79 23.28 4.13
N ILE A 60 2.26 24.30 3.41
CA ILE A 60 1.56 24.97 2.28
C ILE A 60 2.01 24.48 0.89
N GLY A 61 2.65 23.31 0.83
CA GLY A 61 3.22 22.72 -0.37
C GLY A 61 4.72 22.98 -0.50
N ILE A 62 5.33 22.29 -1.46
CA ILE A 62 6.77 22.33 -1.75
C ILE A 62 7.00 22.74 -3.21
N LYS A 63 8.24 23.09 -3.53
CA LYS A 63 8.70 23.38 -4.90
C LYS A 63 10.02 22.65 -5.14
N PRO A 64 10.33 22.22 -6.37
CA PRO A 64 11.64 21.65 -6.69
C PRO A 64 12.77 22.63 -6.34
N ALA A 65 13.83 22.14 -5.71
CA ALA A 65 15.01 22.93 -5.33
C ALA A 65 16.00 23.09 -6.50
N THR A 66 15.51 23.56 -7.64
CA THR A 66 16.20 23.54 -8.95
C THR A 66 16.51 24.93 -9.49
N LYS A 67 16.35 25.97 -8.65
CA LYS A 67 16.57 27.37 -9.06
C LYS A 67 17.96 27.61 -9.66
N PHE A 68 18.98 26.91 -9.17
CA PHE A 68 20.35 27.02 -9.68
C PHE A 68 20.53 26.49 -11.12
N LEU A 69 19.54 25.75 -11.65
CA LEU A 69 19.53 25.25 -13.02
C LEU A 69 18.86 26.23 -14.00
N GLU A 70 18.33 27.36 -13.52
CA GLU A 70 17.80 28.41 -14.39
C GLU A 70 18.91 28.86 -15.36
N ASN A 71 18.57 28.93 -16.65
CA ASN A 71 19.49 29.25 -17.75
C ASN A 71 20.59 28.20 -18.05
N SER A 72 20.54 27.01 -17.44
CA SER A 72 21.48 25.92 -17.78
C SER A 72 21.24 25.27 -19.16
N GLY A 73 20.08 25.52 -19.78
CA GLY A 73 19.63 24.80 -20.98
C GLY A 73 18.91 23.49 -20.70
N ILE A 74 18.84 23.05 -19.43
CA ILE A 74 18.02 21.90 -19.01
C ILE A 74 16.53 22.26 -19.11
N GLU A 75 15.73 21.35 -19.67
CA GLU A 75 14.27 21.50 -19.73
C GLU A 75 13.66 21.44 -18.31
N LEU A 76 13.03 22.55 -17.90
CA LEU A 76 12.30 22.65 -16.64
C LEU A 76 10.81 22.85 -16.90
N VAL A 77 9.95 22.04 -16.28
CA VAL A 77 8.49 22.21 -16.31
C VAL A 77 8.02 22.57 -14.91
N LYS A 78 7.56 23.83 -14.73
CA LYS A 78 7.16 24.37 -13.42
C LYS A 78 8.24 24.18 -12.34
N GLY A 79 9.50 24.27 -12.75
CA GLY A 79 10.68 24.08 -11.89
C GLY A 79 11.17 22.63 -11.79
N ALA A 80 10.41 21.60 -12.17
CA ALA A 80 10.89 20.22 -12.14
C ALA A 80 11.70 19.90 -13.41
N VAL A 81 12.81 19.18 -13.27
CA VAL A 81 13.66 18.74 -14.38
C VAL A 81 12.93 17.67 -15.18
N ALA A 82 12.64 17.94 -16.44
CA ALA A 82 12.03 16.95 -17.32
C ALA A 82 13.02 15.82 -17.58
N VAL A 83 12.55 14.58 -17.38
CA VAL A 83 13.35 13.40 -17.66
C VAL A 83 12.56 12.40 -18.50
N ASP A 84 13.29 11.58 -19.24
CA ASP A 84 12.72 10.39 -19.86
C ASP A 84 12.65 9.20 -18.88
N GLU A 85 12.25 8.03 -19.37
CA GLU A 85 12.12 6.82 -18.55
C GLU A 85 13.44 6.26 -18.01
N PHE A 86 14.59 6.70 -18.54
CA PHE A 86 15.92 6.34 -18.06
C PHE A 86 16.55 7.43 -17.19
N MET A 87 15.74 8.41 -16.75
CA MET A 87 16.13 9.54 -15.92
C MET A 87 17.11 10.52 -16.61
N ARG A 88 17.21 10.47 -17.94
CA ARG A 88 18.03 11.40 -18.74
C ARG A 88 17.31 12.74 -18.86
N THR A 89 18.05 13.83 -18.72
CA THR A 89 17.53 15.18 -18.97
C THR A 89 17.60 15.53 -20.47
N SER A 90 17.26 16.77 -20.82
CA SER A 90 17.42 17.29 -22.18
C SER A 90 18.89 17.55 -22.58
N LEU A 91 19.83 17.52 -21.63
CA LEU A 91 21.26 17.68 -21.90
C LEU A 91 21.98 16.33 -21.88
N PRO A 92 22.96 16.12 -22.77
CA PRO A 92 23.76 14.90 -22.77
C PRO A 92 24.51 14.75 -21.44
N ASP A 93 24.64 13.51 -20.98
CA ASP A 93 25.37 13.13 -19.76
C ASP A 93 24.87 13.78 -18.45
N VAL A 94 23.70 14.42 -18.48
CA VAL A 94 23.03 14.99 -17.30
C VAL A 94 21.74 14.25 -17.01
N TYR A 95 21.58 13.84 -15.75
CA TYR A 95 20.48 13.01 -15.27
C TYR A 95 19.82 13.66 -14.04
N ALA A 96 18.55 13.34 -13.79
CA ALA A 96 17.84 13.79 -12.59
C ALA A 96 16.94 12.69 -12.02
N ALA A 97 16.97 12.53 -10.70
CA ALA A 97 16.12 11.59 -9.96
C ALA A 97 15.70 12.22 -8.63
N GLY A 98 14.60 11.73 -8.06
CA GLY A 98 14.04 12.29 -6.83
C GLY A 98 13.11 13.48 -7.04
N ASP A 99 12.90 14.25 -5.98
CA ASP A 99 11.86 15.30 -5.93
C ASP A 99 12.13 16.46 -6.91
N CYS A 100 13.34 16.56 -7.47
CA CYS A 100 13.65 17.52 -8.52
C CYS A 100 13.15 17.09 -9.91
N ALA A 101 12.88 15.79 -10.12
CA ALA A 101 12.58 15.23 -11.43
C ALA A 101 11.08 15.16 -11.73
N LEU A 102 10.72 15.42 -12.98
CA LEU A 102 9.39 15.27 -13.54
C LEU A 102 9.33 13.94 -14.30
N VAL A 103 8.72 12.95 -13.66
CA VAL A 103 8.54 11.59 -14.20
C VAL A 103 7.24 11.49 -15.02
N LYS A 104 6.81 10.27 -15.37
CA LYS A 104 5.51 10.01 -16.01
C LYS A 104 4.50 9.36 -15.07
N ASN A 105 3.21 9.54 -15.35
CA ASN A 105 2.11 8.80 -14.75
C ASN A 105 1.98 7.44 -15.46
N ALA A 106 1.93 6.34 -14.70
CA ALA A 106 1.87 4.99 -15.28
C ALA A 106 0.53 4.66 -15.96
N ILE A 107 -0.55 5.39 -15.65
CA ILE A 107 -1.87 5.17 -16.24
C ILE A 107 -2.04 5.95 -17.55
N THR A 108 -1.67 7.23 -17.52
CA THR A 108 -1.91 8.16 -18.64
C THR A 108 -0.72 8.29 -19.58
N GLY A 109 0.49 7.92 -19.15
CA GLY A 109 1.74 8.17 -19.89
C GLY A 109 2.24 9.62 -19.81
N GLU A 110 1.39 10.54 -19.36
CA GLU A 110 1.69 11.97 -19.27
C GLU A 110 2.72 12.30 -18.18
N ARG A 111 3.41 13.43 -18.34
CA ARG A 111 4.34 13.97 -17.34
C ARG A 111 3.63 14.25 -16.01
N GLN A 112 4.20 13.78 -14.90
CA GLN A 112 3.72 13.99 -13.55
C GLN A 112 4.88 14.26 -12.59
N TRP A 113 4.74 15.31 -11.78
CA TRP A 113 5.63 15.54 -10.65
C TRP A 113 5.22 14.68 -9.46
N SER A 114 6.13 13.84 -8.98
CA SER A 114 5.89 12.92 -7.87
C SER A 114 7.01 13.03 -6.85
N ALA A 115 6.93 14.07 -6.01
CA ALA A 115 7.84 14.31 -4.90
C ALA A 115 7.54 13.35 -3.74
N MET A 116 7.91 12.08 -3.94
CA MET A 116 7.65 10.99 -3.01
C MET A 116 8.90 10.14 -2.84
N GLY A 117 9.20 9.76 -1.60
CA GLY A 117 10.37 8.95 -1.27
C GLY A 117 10.41 7.61 -2.02
N SER A 118 9.27 7.02 -2.35
CA SER A 118 9.17 5.82 -3.19
C SER A 118 9.64 6.09 -4.62
N THR A 119 9.10 7.12 -5.28
CA THR A 119 9.53 7.55 -6.61
C THR A 119 11.03 7.89 -6.61
N ALA A 120 11.51 8.64 -5.62
CA ALA A 120 12.91 9.02 -5.52
C ALA A 120 13.84 7.80 -5.46
N ASN A 121 13.54 6.84 -4.58
CA ASN A 121 14.35 5.64 -4.42
C ASN A 121 14.31 4.72 -5.65
N ILE A 122 13.13 4.54 -6.26
CA ILE A 122 12.99 3.67 -7.44
C ILE A 122 13.73 4.28 -8.64
N THR A 123 13.53 5.58 -8.88
CA THR A 123 14.19 6.29 -9.99
C THR A 123 15.70 6.35 -9.82
N ALA A 124 16.20 6.57 -8.60
CA ALA A 124 17.63 6.52 -8.30
C ALA A 124 18.24 5.13 -8.59
N ARG A 125 17.55 4.04 -8.21
CA ARG A 125 18.00 2.68 -8.53
C ARG A 125 17.97 2.37 -10.02
N ALA A 126 16.92 2.79 -10.72
CA ALA A 126 16.79 2.64 -12.17
C ALA A 126 17.89 3.41 -12.92
N LEU A 127 18.17 4.65 -12.48
CA LEU A 127 19.26 5.46 -12.99
C LEU A 127 20.62 4.79 -12.75
N ALA A 128 20.90 4.33 -11.52
CA ALA A 128 22.16 3.66 -11.19
C ALA A 128 22.42 2.46 -12.11
N LYS A 129 21.42 1.60 -12.32
CA LYS A 129 21.52 0.46 -13.26
C LYS A 129 21.79 0.93 -14.70
N THR A 130 21.10 1.98 -15.13
CA THR A 130 21.29 2.56 -16.47
C THR A 130 22.72 3.06 -16.67
N LEU A 131 23.28 3.75 -15.68
CA LEU A 131 24.66 4.26 -15.72
C LEU A 131 25.70 3.12 -15.69
N THR A 132 25.40 1.99 -15.05
CA THR A 132 26.30 0.82 -14.99
C THR A 132 26.14 -0.16 -16.15
N GLY A 133 25.45 0.23 -17.24
CA GLY A 133 25.34 -0.57 -18.45
C GLY A 133 24.13 -1.50 -18.54
N THR A 134 23.19 -1.41 -17.60
CA THR A 134 21.90 -2.13 -17.64
C THR A 134 20.75 -1.12 -17.74
N PRO A 135 20.41 -0.64 -18.95
CA PRO A 135 19.31 0.30 -19.15
C PRO A 135 18.02 -0.19 -18.48
N THR A 136 17.56 0.53 -17.46
CA THR A 136 16.40 0.14 -16.66
C THR A 136 15.36 1.26 -16.70
N PRO A 137 14.25 1.10 -17.44
CA PRO A 137 13.24 2.14 -17.53
C PRO A 137 12.39 2.22 -16.26
N TYR A 138 11.99 3.42 -15.88
CA TYR A 138 10.97 3.64 -14.84
C TYR A 138 9.57 3.59 -15.46
N GLY A 139 8.73 2.67 -14.97
CA GLY A 139 7.36 2.48 -15.45
C GLY A 139 6.39 3.63 -15.17
N GLY A 140 6.79 4.59 -14.34
CA GLY A 140 5.98 5.75 -13.95
C GLY A 140 5.35 5.59 -12.57
N CYS A 141 4.81 6.70 -12.06
CA CYS A 141 4.17 6.76 -10.75
C CYS A 141 2.64 6.64 -10.86
N LEU A 142 1.99 6.13 -9.82
CA LEU A 142 0.53 6.08 -9.69
C LEU A 142 -0.03 7.16 -8.77
N GLY A 143 0.81 7.99 -8.14
CA GLY A 143 0.37 8.93 -7.11
C GLY A 143 -0.10 8.25 -5.83
N THR A 144 0.44 7.06 -5.54
CA THR A 144 0.18 6.28 -4.33
C THR A 144 0.61 7.04 -3.09
N GLY A 145 -0.25 7.08 -2.07
CA GLY A 145 0.09 7.66 -0.78
C GLY A 145 -0.87 7.18 0.31
N VAL A 146 -0.31 6.94 1.50
CA VAL A 146 -1.03 6.52 2.69
C VAL A 146 -0.65 7.44 3.85
N VAL A 147 -1.62 7.78 4.68
CA VAL A 147 -1.43 8.64 5.85
C VAL A 147 -2.30 8.16 7.00
N ARG A 148 -1.74 8.15 8.20
CA ARG A 148 -2.49 8.03 9.45
C ARG A 148 -2.89 9.42 9.92
N LEU A 149 -4.20 9.67 10.02
CA LEU A 149 -4.75 10.97 10.42
C LEU A 149 -5.07 11.02 11.92
N LEU A 150 -5.58 9.92 12.46
CA LEU A 150 -5.90 9.73 13.87
C LEU A 150 -5.56 8.29 14.27
N PRO A 151 -5.54 7.95 15.58
CA PRO A 151 -5.39 6.56 16.01
C PRO A 151 -6.40 5.60 15.36
N THR A 152 -7.61 6.10 15.05
CA THR A 152 -8.75 5.37 14.48
C THR A 152 -9.09 5.78 13.03
N LEU A 153 -8.23 6.56 12.37
CA LEU A 153 -8.48 7.02 11.00
C LEU A 153 -7.21 7.02 10.17
N ASN A 154 -7.15 6.11 9.21
CA ASN A 154 -6.19 6.07 8.14
C ASN A 154 -6.84 6.51 6.83
N ALA A 155 -6.01 7.00 5.91
CA ALA A 155 -6.41 7.38 4.57
C ALA A 155 -5.37 6.93 3.55
N GLY A 156 -5.82 6.47 2.40
CA GLY A 156 -4.97 5.97 1.34
C GLY A 156 -5.53 6.28 -0.03
N ARG A 157 -4.65 6.46 -1.01
CA ARG A 157 -5.03 6.56 -2.41
C ARG A 157 -3.97 5.95 -3.32
N THR A 158 -4.41 5.53 -4.50
CA THR A 158 -3.56 5.24 -5.66
C THR A 158 -4.34 5.52 -6.94
N GLY A 159 -3.64 5.84 -8.03
CA GLY A 159 -4.20 6.14 -9.34
C GLY A 159 -4.90 7.50 -9.42
N LEU A 160 -5.82 7.59 -10.37
CA LEU A 160 -6.52 8.81 -10.76
C LEU A 160 -7.78 9.04 -9.90
N THR A 161 -8.02 10.30 -9.56
CA THR A 161 -9.38 10.74 -9.17
C THR A 161 -10.34 10.65 -10.36
N LEU A 162 -11.65 10.68 -10.09
CA LEU A 162 -12.66 10.69 -11.16
C LEU A 162 -12.46 11.88 -12.10
N GLN A 163 -12.12 13.05 -11.57
CA GLN A 163 -11.87 14.23 -12.37
C GLN A 163 -10.60 14.09 -13.21
N GLN A 164 -9.50 13.57 -12.64
CA GLN A 164 -8.27 13.31 -13.40
C GLN A 164 -8.49 12.29 -14.51
N ALA A 165 -9.23 11.21 -14.24
CA ALA A 165 -9.55 10.19 -15.24
C ALA A 165 -10.35 10.77 -16.41
N LYS A 166 -11.39 11.58 -16.12
CA LYS A 166 -12.16 12.27 -17.18
C LYS A 166 -11.29 13.26 -17.96
N ASN A 167 -10.45 14.02 -17.28
CA ASN A 167 -9.53 14.96 -17.93
C ASN A 167 -8.50 14.26 -18.83
N ALA A 168 -8.14 13.02 -18.49
CA ALA A 168 -7.26 12.16 -19.28
C ALA A 168 -8.00 11.43 -20.43
N GLY A 169 -9.28 11.70 -20.65
CA GLY A 169 -10.05 11.16 -21.78
C GLY A 169 -10.71 9.80 -21.55
N PHE A 170 -10.65 9.22 -20.34
CA PHE A 170 -11.34 7.97 -20.03
C PHE A 170 -12.86 8.17 -19.90
N ASP A 171 -13.66 7.15 -20.28
CA ASP A 171 -15.09 7.11 -19.92
C ASP A 171 -15.23 6.64 -18.47
N ALA A 172 -14.76 7.49 -17.55
CA ALA A 172 -14.58 7.13 -16.15
C ALA A 172 -15.88 7.17 -15.34
N VAL A 173 -16.07 6.12 -14.54
CA VAL A 173 -17.13 5.94 -13.54
C VAL A 173 -16.49 5.75 -12.17
N SER A 174 -17.21 6.11 -11.10
CA SER A 174 -16.80 5.81 -9.73
C SER A 174 -17.94 5.22 -8.91
N ALA A 175 -17.62 4.30 -8.01
CA ALA A 175 -18.52 3.83 -6.97
C ALA A 175 -17.94 4.15 -5.59
N LEU A 176 -18.80 4.43 -4.62
CA LEU A 176 -18.45 4.64 -3.21
C LEU A 176 -19.29 3.69 -2.38
N PHE A 177 -18.65 2.87 -1.57
CA PHE A 177 -19.31 1.90 -0.71
C PHE A 177 -18.58 1.77 0.62
N VAL A 178 -19.24 1.14 1.59
CA VAL A 178 -18.69 0.85 2.91
C VAL A 178 -18.63 -0.66 3.05
N THR A 179 -17.51 -1.17 3.54
CA THR A 179 -17.31 -2.61 3.77
C THR A 179 -16.55 -2.82 5.08
N ASP A 180 -16.64 -4.01 5.64
CA ASP A 180 -15.95 -4.33 6.88
C ASP A 180 -14.43 -4.37 6.64
N ASP A 181 -13.65 -3.89 7.60
CA ASP A 181 -12.19 -3.92 7.50
C ASP A 181 -11.58 -5.30 7.81
N LYS A 182 -12.34 -6.11 8.54
CA LYS A 182 -12.10 -7.51 8.90
C LYS A 182 -13.44 -8.12 9.27
N ALA A 183 -13.51 -9.45 9.46
CA ALA A 183 -14.78 -10.09 9.82
C ALA A 183 -15.41 -9.45 11.07
N HIS A 184 -16.71 -9.11 11.00
CA HIS A 184 -17.41 -8.29 12.00
C HIS A 184 -17.33 -8.83 13.44
N TYR A 185 -17.18 -10.15 13.61
CA TYR A 185 -17.07 -10.79 14.91
C TYR A 185 -15.67 -10.69 15.55
N TYR A 186 -14.65 -10.22 14.83
CA TYR A 186 -13.33 -10.00 15.41
C TYR A 186 -13.34 -8.76 16.32
N PRO A 187 -12.61 -8.78 17.45
CA PRO A 187 -12.40 -7.58 18.27
C PRO A 187 -11.85 -6.42 17.45
N ASN A 188 -12.31 -5.20 17.74
CA ASN A 188 -11.93 -3.98 17.04
C ASN A 188 -12.24 -4.00 15.53
N SER A 189 -13.21 -4.81 15.08
CA SER A 189 -13.74 -4.71 13.72
C SER A 189 -14.27 -3.29 13.48
N SER A 190 -14.03 -2.79 12.27
CA SER A 190 -14.41 -1.46 11.84
C SER A 190 -14.80 -1.52 10.36
N SER A 191 -14.88 -0.36 9.71
CA SER A 191 -15.26 -0.29 8.31
C SER A 191 -14.27 0.53 7.50
N PHE A 192 -14.12 0.12 6.25
CA PHE A 192 -13.53 0.93 5.20
C PHE A 192 -14.62 1.67 4.43
N VAL A 193 -14.41 2.96 4.20
CA VAL A 193 -15.09 3.74 3.17
C VAL A 193 -14.22 3.69 1.93
N VAL A 194 -14.68 2.97 0.90
CA VAL A 194 -13.93 2.70 -0.31
C VAL A 194 -14.55 3.43 -1.48
N LYS A 195 -13.74 4.19 -2.23
CA LYS A 195 -14.11 4.76 -3.53
C LYS A 195 -13.22 4.17 -4.61
N ILE A 196 -13.85 3.51 -5.57
CA ILE A 196 -13.22 2.93 -6.75
C ILE A 196 -13.51 3.81 -7.97
N ILE A 197 -12.52 3.96 -8.85
CA ILE A 197 -12.64 4.65 -10.14
C ILE A 197 -12.21 3.68 -11.23
N ALA A 198 -13.06 3.48 -12.23
CA ALA A 198 -12.80 2.58 -13.34
C ALA A 198 -13.20 3.22 -14.67
N ASP A 199 -12.58 2.75 -15.75
CA ASP A 199 -13.01 3.05 -17.12
C ASP A 199 -14.19 2.13 -17.50
N LYS A 200 -15.29 2.68 -18.02
CA LYS A 200 -16.48 1.88 -18.35
C LYS A 200 -16.24 0.91 -19.51
N ALA A 201 -15.46 1.33 -20.51
CA ALA A 201 -15.27 0.56 -21.73
C ALA A 201 -14.32 -0.63 -21.51
N SER A 202 -13.18 -0.37 -20.88
CA SER A 202 -12.14 -1.39 -20.66
C SER A 202 -12.26 -2.13 -19.32
N HIS A 203 -13.15 -1.68 -18.43
CA HIS A 203 -13.27 -2.16 -17.04
C HIS A 203 -11.95 -2.03 -16.23
N ARG A 204 -10.99 -1.26 -16.73
CA ARG A 204 -9.69 -1.06 -16.08
C ARG A 204 -9.88 -0.23 -14.81
N LEU A 205 -9.23 -0.67 -13.73
CA LEU A 205 -9.12 0.11 -12.51
C LEU A 205 -8.22 1.31 -12.76
N LEU A 206 -8.77 2.52 -12.59
CA LEU A 206 -8.05 3.78 -12.77
C LEU A 206 -7.60 4.41 -11.45
N GLY A 207 -8.28 4.10 -10.35
CA GLY A 207 -7.88 4.61 -9.03
C GLY A 207 -8.70 4.04 -7.89
N LEU A 208 -8.10 4.08 -6.70
CA LEU A 208 -8.69 3.67 -5.44
C LEU A 208 -8.42 4.73 -4.37
N GLN A 209 -9.43 5.02 -3.56
CA GLN A 209 -9.31 5.85 -2.36
C GLN A 209 -9.99 5.13 -1.20
N VAL A 210 -9.33 5.05 -0.06
CA VAL A 210 -9.83 4.31 1.10
C VAL A 210 -9.64 5.16 2.36
N LEU A 211 -10.66 5.18 3.21
CA LEU A 211 -10.62 5.74 4.56
C LEU A 211 -11.08 4.68 5.55
N GLY A 212 -10.48 4.57 6.73
CA GLY A 212 -10.95 3.66 7.78
C GLY A 212 -9.93 3.42 8.88
N ALA A 213 -10.33 2.74 9.95
CA ALA A 213 -9.45 2.43 11.07
C ALA A 213 -8.51 1.25 10.79
N GLY A 214 -8.91 0.34 9.90
CA GLY A 214 -8.14 -0.85 9.54
C GLY A 214 -6.89 -0.56 8.69
N ALA A 215 -6.31 -1.64 8.15
CA ALA A 215 -5.12 -1.64 7.32
C ALA A 215 -5.41 -1.09 5.90
N VAL A 216 -5.56 0.23 5.82
CA VAL A 216 -5.83 0.96 4.57
C VAL A 216 -4.69 0.79 3.56
N ASP A 217 -3.45 0.78 4.04
CA ASP A 217 -2.23 0.49 3.28
C ASP A 217 -2.36 -0.79 2.43
N LYS A 218 -2.83 -1.90 3.01
CA LYS A 218 -2.99 -3.17 2.29
C LYS A 218 -3.97 -3.07 1.12
N MET A 219 -5.08 -2.35 1.28
CA MET A 219 -6.04 -2.12 0.20
C MET A 219 -5.42 -1.31 -0.95
N ILE A 220 -4.59 -0.33 -0.61
CA ILE A 220 -3.87 0.49 -1.59
C ILE A 220 -2.82 -0.34 -2.32
N ASP A 221 -2.04 -1.15 -1.62
CA ASP A 221 -1.00 -2.00 -2.22
C ASP A 221 -1.61 -3.06 -3.15
N ILE A 222 -2.72 -3.69 -2.74
CA ILE A 222 -3.49 -4.61 -3.59
C ILE A 222 -4.02 -3.88 -4.83
N ALA A 223 -4.45 -2.62 -4.73
CA ALA A 223 -4.89 -1.87 -5.90
C ALA A 223 -3.75 -1.49 -6.85
N VAL A 224 -2.53 -1.33 -6.32
CA VAL A 224 -1.32 -1.13 -7.13
C VAL A 224 -0.91 -2.43 -7.84
N GLY A 225 -0.86 -3.56 -7.13
CA GLY A 225 -0.35 -4.84 -7.66
C GLY A 225 -1.40 -5.78 -8.28
N GLY A 226 -2.68 -5.63 -7.94
CA GLY A 226 -3.74 -6.60 -8.21
C GLY A 226 -4.69 -6.23 -9.35
N CYS A 227 -4.35 -5.27 -10.22
CA CYS A 227 -5.16 -4.98 -11.40
C CYS A 227 -5.01 -6.12 -12.43
N PRO A 228 -6.09 -6.85 -12.80
CA PRO A 228 -6.00 -7.99 -13.73
C PRO A 228 -5.60 -7.59 -15.17
N ASN A 229 -5.63 -6.30 -15.51
CA ASN A 229 -5.16 -5.74 -16.81
C ASN A 229 -3.86 -4.94 -16.66
N ASN A 230 -3.05 -5.35 -15.68
CA ASN A 230 -1.84 -4.74 -15.13
C ASN A 230 -1.10 -3.67 -15.98
N CYS A 231 -1.05 -2.44 -15.46
CA CYS A 231 -0.33 -1.31 -16.09
C CYS A 231 1.02 -1.02 -15.42
N VAL A 232 1.36 -1.79 -14.39
CA VAL A 232 2.68 -1.82 -13.78
C VAL A 232 3.05 -3.29 -13.67
N LYS A 233 3.71 -3.85 -14.69
CA LYS A 233 4.39 -5.13 -14.52
C LYS A 233 5.44 -4.94 -13.41
N PRO A 234 5.30 -5.56 -12.23
CA PRO A 234 6.34 -5.48 -11.22
C PRO A 234 7.47 -6.41 -11.68
N ASP A 235 8.47 -5.84 -12.36
CA ASP A 235 9.71 -6.53 -12.67
C ASP A 235 10.65 -6.58 -11.43
N LEU A 236 10.24 -5.95 -10.32
CA LEU A 236 10.83 -6.11 -8.99
C LEU A 236 9.78 -6.70 -8.04
N ASN A 237 10.21 -7.68 -7.26
CA ASN A 237 9.47 -8.49 -6.28
C ASN A 237 8.69 -7.66 -5.22
N ASP A 238 7.62 -6.99 -5.60
CA ASP A 238 6.89 -6.09 -4.69
C ASP A 238 5.56 -6.66 -4.17
N LEU A 239 5.21 -7.92 -4.45
CA LEU A 239 4.03 -8.54 -3.85
C LEU A 239 4.21 -10.03 -3.56
N GLY A 240 4.31 -10.37 -2.28
CA GLY A 240 4.13 -11.72 -1.76
C GLY A 240 3.19 -11.65 -0.56
N ILE A 241 1.93 -12.04 -0.74
CA ILE A 241 1.00 -12.23 0.38
C ILE A 241 1.12 -13.69 0.83
N ILE A 242 1.70 -13.92 2.01
CA ILE A 242 1.48 -15.16 2.76
C ILE A 242 0.54 -14.77 3.91
N GLY A 243 -0.75 -15.01 3.73
CA GLY A 243 -1.71 -14.94 4.81
C GLY A 243 -1.61 -16.23 5.61
N GLN A 244 -0.98 -16.19 6.79
CA GLN A 244 -1.08 -17.30 7.73
C GLN A 244 -2.31 -17.08 8.61
N SER A 245 -3.40 -17.74 8.25
CA SER A 245 -4.47 -18.04 9.20
C SER A 245 -4.04 -19.31 9.94
N ALA A 246 -3.80 -19.22 11.24
CA ALA A 246 -3.90 -20.38 12.12
C ALA A 246 -5.34 -20.38 12.67
N PRO A 247 -6.32 -21.00 11.98
CA PRO A 247 -7.67 -21.10 12.53
C PRO A 247 -7.63 -21.97 13.79
N GLU A 248 -7.77 -21.34 14.95
CA GLU A 248 -8.01 -22.07 16.19
C GLU A 248 -9.49 -22.47 16.27
N ILE A 249 -9.73 -23.78 16.37
CA ILE A 249 -11.08 -24.30 16.60
C ILE A 249 -11.41 -24.14 18.09
N ASP A 250 -12.34 -23.23 18.39
CA ASP A 250 -12.95 -23.16 19.71
C ASP A 250 -14.05 -24.24 19.83
N LEU A 251 -13.67 -25.42 20.34
CA LEU A 251 -14.57 -26.55 20.55
C LEU A 251 -15.73 -26.23 21.50
N ALA A 252 -15.58 -25.26 22.41
CA ALA A 252 -16.65 -24.83 23.32
C ALA A 252 -17.79 -24.12 22.58
N LYS A 253 -17.51 -23.55 21.39
CA LYS A 253 -18.50 -22.90 20.53
C LYS A 253 -19.11 -23.84 19.48
N CYS A 254 -18.69 -25.10 19.42
CA CYS A 254 -19.22 -26.07 18.47
C CYS A 254 -20.68 -26.44 18.80
N ARG A 255 -21.61 -26.12 17.90
CA ARG A 255 -23.07 -26.35 18.10
C ARG A 255 -23.65 -27.55 17.36
N ASN A 256 -22.80 -28.45 16.86
CA ASN A 256 -23.23 -29.61 16.06
C ASN A 256 -24.17 -29.22 14.90
N CYS A 257 -23.73 -28.25 14.09
CA CYS A 257 -24.52 -27.76 12.96
C CYS A 257 -24.71 -28.87 11.91
N LYS A 258 -25.92 -28.97 11.33
CA LYS A 258 -26.20 -29.88 10.20
C LYS A 258 -25.33 -29.62 8.97
N VAL A 259 -24.84 -28.39 8.81
CA VAL A 259 -23.91 -27.97 7.76
C VAL A 259 -22.79 -27.16 8.40
N CYS A 260 -21.57 -27.67 8.40
CA CYS A 260 -20.41 -27.00 8.97
C CYS A 260 -19.76 -26.06 7.96
N GLN A 261 -19.73 -24.76 8.25
CA GLN A 261 -19.09 -23.77 7.38
C GLN A 261 -17.56 -23.88 7.37
N ILE A 262 -16.97 -24.40 8.46
CA ILE A 262 -15.51 -24.61 8.57
C ILE A 262 -15.07 -25.75 7.64
N GLU A 263 -15.81 -26.87 7.63
CA GLU A 263 -15.58 -27.99 6.71
C GLU A 263 -15.76 -27.56 5.24
N LYS A 264 -16.87 -26.89 4.92
CA LYS A 264 -17.13 -26.39 3.55
C LYS A 264 -16.11 -25.35 3.07
N GLY A 265 -15.61 -24.53 3.99
CA GLY A 265 -14.65 -23.47 3.70
C GLY A 265 -13.20 -23.94 3.71
N CYS A 266 -12.91 -25.19 4.08
CA CYS A 266 -11.55 -25.71 4.14
C CYS A 266 -11.03 -26.03 2.73
N PRO A 267 -10.10 -25.23 2.18
CA PRO A 267 -9.65 -25.39 0.79
C PRO A 267 -8.82 -26.66 0.57
N ILE A 268 -8.25 -27.21 1.65
CA ILE A 268 -7.43 -28.43 1.66
C ILE A 268 -8.19 -29.64 2.22
N HIS A 269 -9.48 -29.48 2.52
CA HIS A 269 -10.38 -30.55 2.98
C HIS A 269 -9.92 -31.33 4.23
N THR A 270 -9.12 -30.71 5.09
CA THR A 270 -8.59 -31.33 6.32
C THR A 270 -9.54 -31.22 7.51
N ALA A 271 -10.42 -30.22 7.51
CA ALA A 271 -11.43 -30.04 8.54
C ALA A 271 -12.66 -30.88 8.17
N VAL A 272 -12.96 -31.89 8.98
CA VAL A 272 -14.05 -32.85 8.75
C VAL A 272 -14.98 -32.94 9.95
N MET A 273 -16.27 -33.08 9.70
CA MET A 273 -17.25 -33.33 10.75
C MET A 273 -17.24 -34.82 11.15
N LYS A 274 -16.78 -35.12 12.37
CA LYS A 274 -16.82 -36.47 12.96
C LYS A 274 -17.66 -36.43 14.24
N ASN A 275 -18.64 -37.33 14.36
CA ASN A 275 -19.50 -37.48 15.54
C ASN A 275 -20.17 -36.17 16.00
N GLY A 276 -20.56 -35.31 15.04
CA GLY A 276 -21.22 -34.04 15.32
C GLY A 276 -20.30 -32.93 15.84
N LYS A 277 -18.98 -33.12 15.80
CA LYS A 277 -17.98 -32.09 16.08
C LYS A 277 -17.00 -31.95 14.92
N ILE A 278 -16.48 -30.75 14.75
CA ILE A 278 -15.42 -30.48 13.78
C ILE A 278 -14.12 -31.09 14.32
N SER A 279 -13.39 -31.79 13.46
CA SER A 279 -12.10 -32.39 13.74
C SER A 279 -11.16 -32.05 12.59
N ILE A 280 -9.94 -31.64 12.91
CA ILE A 280 -8.83 -31.57 11.96
C ILE A 280 -7.92 -32.72 12.29
N ASP A 281 -7.39 -33.39 11.27
CA ASP A 281 -6.42 -34.45 11.46
C ASP A 281 -5.12 -33.91 12.08
N GLU A 282 -4.80 -34.37 13.28
CA GLU A 282 -3.58 -33.97 14.00
C GLU A 282 -2.32 -34.34 13.22
N ALA A 283 -2.34 -35.42 12.42
CA ALA A 283 -1.20 -35.78 11.57
C ALA A 283 -0.92 -34.72 10.50
N VAL A 284 -1.96 -34.03 10.00
CA VAL A 284 -1.80 -32.94 9.04
C VAL A 284 -1.24 -31.69 9.72
N LEU A 285 -1.71 -31.39 10.94
CA LEU A 285 -1.17 -30.27 11.71
C LEU A 285 0.30 -30.49 12.05
N ASP A 286 0.66 -31.71 12.46
CA ASP A 286 2.05 -32.11 12.73
C ASP A 286 2.91 -31.99 11.46
N LEU A 287 2.42 -32.49 10.31
CA LEU A 287 3.16 -32.38 9.04
C LEU A 287 3.37 -30.93 8.59
N VAL A 288 2.38 -30.05 8.77
CA VAL A 288 2.50 -28.63 8.44
C VAL A 288 3.51 -27.95 9.35
N GLU A 289 3.47 -28.23 10.66
CA GLU A 289 4.45 -27.70 11.61
C GLU A 289 5.86 -28.18 11.26
N ARG A 290 6.02 -29.47 10.96
CA ARG A 290 7.28 -30.05 10.51
C ARG A 290 7.81 -29.39 9.25
N ALA A 291 6.96 -29.12 8.27
CA ALA A 291 7.35 -28.44 7.03
C ALA A 291 7.84 -27.00 7.28
N ILE A 292 7.17 -26.26 8.17
CA ILE A 292 7.59 -24.90 8.55
C ILE A 292 8.93 -24.93 9.27
N LEU A 293 9.10 -25.83 10.24
CA LEU A 293 10.34 -25.97 11.02
C LEU A 293 11.49 -26.43 10.13
N PHE A 294 11.27 -27.42 9.26
CA PHE A 294 12.25 -27.87 8.28
C PHE A 294 12.70 -26.73 7.36
N PHE A 295 11.77 -25.93 6.83
CA PHE A 295 12.13 -24.81 5.96
C PHE A 295 12.91 -23.72 6.70
N ARG A 296 12.55 -23.44 7.97
CA ARG A 296 13.31 -22.52 8.82
C ARG A 296 14.73 -23.04 9.10
N ASP A 297 14.89 -24.36 9.21
CA ASP A 297 16.13 -25.01 9.58
C ASP A 297 17.13 -25.14 8.40
N GLU A 298 16.61 -25.51 7.24
CA GLU A 298 17.37 -25.94 6.05
C GLU A 298 17.26 -24.97 4.85
N GLY A 299 16.32 -24.02 4.92
CA GLY A 299 16.15 -22.98 3.91
C GLY A 299 17.25 -21.94 3.97
N ILE A 300 17.75 -21.53 2.81
CA ILE A 300 18.72 -20.43 2.71
C ILE A 300 17.94 -19.11 2.59
N SER A 301 18.42 -18.06 3.24
CA SER A 301 17.86 -16.71 3.16
C SER A 301 17.61 -16.28 1.70
N GLY A 302 16.34 -16.02 1.37
CA GLY A 302 15.91 -15.63 0.02
C GLY A 302 15.45 -16.78 -0.88
N GLU A 303 15.61 -18.05 -0.47
CA GLU A 303 15.00 -19.20 -1.16
C GLU A 303 13.49 -19.27 -0.90
N ARG A 304 12.73 -19.80 -1.86
CA ARG A 304 11.37 -20.31 -1.60
C ARG A 304 11.43 -21.77 -1.19
N PHE A 305 10.39 -22.26 -0.52
CA PHE A 305 10.31 -23.67 -0.11
C PHE A 305 10.55 -24.64 -1.27
N ALA A 306 9.98 -24.37 -2.44
CA ALA A 306 10.19 -25.17 -3.65
C ALA A 306 11.66 -25.22 -4.10
N ASP A 307 12.42 -24.13 -3.94
CA ASP A 307 13.84 -24.07 -4.28
C ASP A 307 14.67 -24.91 -3.30
N THR A 308 14.32 -24.87 -2.00
CA THR A 308 14.90 -25.75 -0.98
C THR A 308 14.63 -27.23 -1.28
N VAL A 309 13.41 -27.58 -1.71
CA VAL A 309 13.08 -28.95 -2.14
C VAL A 309 13.88 -29.36 -3.38
N ALA A 310 14.00 -28.49 -4.38
CA ALA A 310 14.77 -28.77 -5.59
C ALA A 310 16.27 -28.98 -5.29
N ARG A 311 16.83 -28.21 -4.34
CA ARG A 311 18.23 -28.32 -3.92
C ARG A 311 18.52 -29.57 -3.11
N LEU A 312 17.65 -29.92 -2.17
CA LEU A 312 17.85 -31.07 -1.27
C LEU A 312 17.38 -32.39 -1.90
N GLY A 313 16.53 -32.33 -2.92
CA GLY A 313 15.91 -33.48 -3.54
C GLY A 313 14.61 -33.86 -2.82
N PHE A 314 13.59 -34.25 -3.60
CA PHE A 314 12.26 -34.57 -3.09
C PHE A 314 12.30 -35.71 -2.05
N ASP A 315 13.00 -36.81 -2.36
CA ASP A 315 13.07 -37.99 -1.48
C ASP A 315 13.70 -37.65 -0.12
N CYS A 316 14.72 -36.77 -0.11
CA CYS A 316 15.35 -36.33 1.14
C CYS A 316 14.41 -35.46 1.97
N VAL A 317 13.65 -34.58 1.33
CA VAL A 317 12.68 -33.72 2.01
C VAL A 317 11.52 -34.56 2.56
N GLU A 318 11.00 -35.49 1.76
CA GLU A 318 9.91 -36.38 2.17
C GLU A 318 10.32 -37.20 3.40
N ASP A 319 11.50 -37.82 3.39
CA ASP A 319 12.01 -38.58 4.54
C ASP A 319 12.21 -37.68 5.77
N LYS A 320 12.72 -36.46 5.59
CA LYS A 320 12.87 -35.50 6.69
C LYS A 320 11.53 -35.06 7.30
N LEU A 321 10.49 -34.92 6.49
CA LEU A 321 9.17 -34.54 6.98
C LEU A 321 8.44 -35.71 7.64
N LEU A 322 8.50 -36.90 7.06
CA LEU A 322 7.72 -38.04 7.52
C LEU A 322 8.40 -38.85 8.63
N ASN A 323 9.73 -38.99 8.59
CA ASN A 323 10.44 -39.96 9.43
C ASN A 323 11.46 -39.32 10.39
N SER A 324 11.97 -38.12 10.08
CA SER A 324 13.00 -37.50 10.93
C SER A 324 12.43 -36.82 12.18
N GLN A 325 13.28 -36.69 13.19
CA GLN A 325 12.97 -35.99 14.43
C GLN A 325 13.38 -34.52 14.31
N ILE A 326 12.43 -33.59 14.53
CA ILE A 326 12.65 -32.15 14.43
C ILE A 326 12.72 -31.54 15.83
N ASP A 327 13.87 -30.99 16.21
CA ASP A 327 14.02 -30.25 17.48
C ASP A 327 13.52 -28.81 17.31
N LYS A 328 12.22 -28.62 17.56
CA LYS A 328 11.58 -27.30 17.54
C LYS A 328 12.30 -26.27 18.40
N SER A 329 12.82 -26.67 19.57
CA SER A 329 13.39 -25.73 20.54
C SER A 329 14.69 -25.12 20.06
N GLU A 330 15.52 -25.90 19.37
CA GLU A 330 16.78 -25.44 18.77
C GLU A 330 16.54 -24.63 17.49
N ILE A 331 15.62 -25.07 16.63
CA ILE A 331 15.31 -24.38 15.37
C ILE A 331 14.76 -22.96 15.61
N LEU A 332 13.93 -22.79 16.65
CA LEU A 332 13.39 -21.47 17.00
C LEU A 332 14.46 -20.50 17.49
N LYS A 333 15.59 -20.98 18.05
CA LYS A 333 16.73 -20.15 18.48
C LYS A 333 17.64 -19.70 17.33
N LYS A 334 17.50 -20.28 16.13
CA LYS A 334 18.32 -19.88 14.96
C LYS A 334 18.04 -18.42 14.57
N ASN A 335 19.10 -17.63 14.44
CA ASN A 335 19.05 -16.29 13.87
C ASN A 335 19.13 -16.40 12.34
N VAL A 336 17.97 -16.28 11.68
CA VAL A 336 17.87 -16.28 10.22
C VAL A 336 17.87 -14.84 9.69
N VAL A 337 18.72 -14.55 8.70
CA VAL A 337 18.77 -13.24 8.05
C VAL A 337 17.73 -13.21 6.94
N GLY A 338 16.79 -12.26 6.91
CA GLY A 338 15.90 -12.06 5.75
C GLY A 338 14.57 -12.83 5.73
N GLY A 339 14.00 -13.15 6.88
CA GLY A 339 12.57 -13.46 7.06
C GLY A 339 11.97 -12.50 8.09
N ALA A 340 10.64 -12.36 8.12
CA ALA A 340 9.99 -11.61 9.19
C ALA A 340 10.45 -12.17 10.54
N THR A 341 11.11 -11.35 11.36
CA THR A 341 11.31 -11.63 12.78
C THR A 341 9.92 -11.83 13.37
N CYS A 342 9.64 -13.06 13.81
CA CYS A 342 8.45 -13.39 14.59
C CYS A 342 8.33 -12.49 15.81
#